data_AF-A0A7V5LKS0-F1
#
_entry.id   AF-A0A7V5LKS0-F1
#
_cell.length_a   1.000
_cell.length_b   1.000
_cell.length_c   1.000
_cell.angle_alpha   90.00
_cell.angle_beta   90.00
_cell.angle_gamma   90.00
#
_symmetry.space_group_name_H-M   'P 1'
#
loop_
_entity.id
_entity.type
_entity.pdbx_description
1 polymer ?
#
loop_
_entity_poly.entity_id
_entity_poly.type
_entity_poly.pdbx_seq_one_letter_code
_entity_poly.pdbx_strand_id
1 'polypeptide(L)'
;MNKLRIFMLALISVAMLSLTSCKWKPSEEQIKTLEETKAAALSAEETLQKKKAERQEWENKVAAKKAELEKLKKDKENVQNFQQPAE
;
A
#
# COMPACT_ATOMS: atom_id res chain seq x y z
N MET A 1 5.62 58.57 -19.07
CA MET A 1 4.98 57.92 -17.90
C MET A 1 4.72 56.42 -18.08
N ASN A 2 4.20 55.93 -19.21
CA ASN A 2 3.91 54.49 -19.38
C ASN A 2 5.14 53.58 -19.34
N LYS A 3 6.28 54.01 -19.91
CA LYS A 3 7.54 53.22 -19.88
C LYS A 3 8.07 53.02 -18.45
N LEU A 4 7.93 54.03 -17.59
CA LEU A 4 8.34 53.97 -16.18
C LEU A 4 7.42 53.05 -15.37
N ARG A 5 6.11 53.06 -15.66
CA ARG A 5 5.13 52.16 -15.02
C ARG A 5 5.36 50.70 -15.41
N ILE A 6 5.66 50.43 -16.69
CA ILE A 6 5.98 49.09 -17.18
C ILE A 6 7.28 48.58 -16.54
N PHE A 7 8.30 49.43 -16.42
CA PHE A 7 9.57 49.07 -15.80
C PHE A 7 9.42 48.74 -14.30
N MET A 8 8.61 49.52 -13.57
CA MET A 8 8.27 49.24 -12.17
C MET A 8 7.52 47.92 -12.00
N LEU A 9 6.54 47.64 -12.86
CA LEU A 9 5.79 46.38 -12.85
C LEU A 9 6.69 45.17 -13.13
N ALA A 10 7.64 45.30 -14.07
CA ALA A 10 8.62 44.26 -14.35
C ALA A 10 9.53 43.98 -13.14
N LEU A 11 10.03 45.02 -12.45
CA LEU A 11 10.85 44.86 -11.24
C LEU A 11 10.10 44.15 -10.11
N ILE A 12 8.82 44.48 -9.89
CA ILE A 12 7.99 43.84 -8.87
C ILE A 12 7.76 42.36 -9.20
N SER A 13 7.53 42.02 -10.47
CA SER A 13 7.37 40.61 -10.89
C SER A 13 8.63 39.77 -10.66
N VAL A 14 9.82 40.34 -10.94
CA VAL A 14 11.11 39.65 -10.71
C VAL A 14 11.39 39.46 -9.22
N ALA A 15 11.05 40.46 -8.39
CA ALA A 15 11.17 40.35 -6.94
C ALA A 15 10.25 39.28 -6.35
N MET A 16 8.99 39.19 -6.82
CA MET A 16 8.08 38.12 -6.37
C MET A 16 8.56 36.73 -6.78
N LEU A 17 9.11 36.56 -7.98
CA LEU A 17 9.68 35.29 -8.44
C LEU A 17 10.90 34.84 -7.62
N SER A 18 11.63 35.78 -7.02
CA SER A 18 12.79 35.47 -6.16
C SER A 18 12.40 34.91 -4.78
N LEU A 19 11.24 35.31 -4.25
CA LEU A 19 10.68 34.79 -2.99
C LEU A 19 10.10 33.38 -3.14
N THR A 20 9.63 33.02 -4.35
CA THR A 20 9.17 31.67 -4.68
C THR A 20 10.27 30.78 -5.25
N SER A 21 11.54 31.22 -5.23
CA SER A 21 12.62 30.41 -5.77
C SER A 21 12.86 29.18 -4.89
N CYS A 22 12.73 27.99 -5.48
CA CYS A 22 13.03 26.66 -4.91
C CYS A 22 14.51 26.47 -4.52
N LYS A 23 15.18 27.47 -3.97
CA LYS A 23 16.55 27.42 -3.42
C LYS A 23 16.57 27.28 -1.90
N TRP A 24 15.42 27.06 -1.25
CA TRP A 24 15.40 26.70 0.17
C TRP A 24 15.98 25.29 0.34
N LYS A 25 17.23 25.20 0.80
CA LYS A 25 17.80 23.91 1.23
C LYS A 25 17.12 23.50 2.53
N PRO A 26 16.56 22.28 2.62
CA PRO A 26 16.00 21.81 3.88
C PRO A 26 17.09 21.79 4.95
N SER A 27 16.73 22.15 6.18
CA SER A 27 17.64 22.03 7.32
C SER A 27 17.97 20.57 7.60
N GLU A 28 19.05 20.30 8.33
CA GLU A 28 19.41 18.93 8.74
C GLU A 28 18.27 18.25 9.52
N GLU A 29 17.54 19.00 10.36
CA GLU A 29 16.36 18.49 11.05
C GLU A 29 15.25 18.07 10.09
N GLN A 30 14.98 18.87 9.04
CA GLN A 30 13.97 18.52 8.04
C GLN A 30 14.36 17.28 7.23
N ILE A 31 15.64 17.14 6.90
CA ILE A 31 16.17 15.94 6.23
C ILE A 31 16.01 14.72 7.14
N LYS A 32 16.41 14.84 8.42
CA LYS A 32 16.30 13.76 9.40
C LYS A 32 14.86 13.31 9.61
N THR A 33 13.92 14.25 9.78
CA THR A 33 12.49 13.93 9.91
C THR A 33 11.96 13.23 8.65
N LEU A 34 12.41 13.65 7.47
CA LEU A 34 12.03 13.01 6.20
C LEU A 34 12.59 11.59 6.10
N GLU A 35 13.81 11.35 6.53
CA GLU A 35 14.41 10.01 6.57
C GLU A 35 13.71 9.09 7.58
N GLU A 36 13.38 9.60 8.77
CA GLU A 36 12.63 8.86 9.79
C GLU A 36 11.23 8.48 9.30
N THR A 37 10.50 9.42 8.69
CA THR A 37 9.18 9.14 8.12
C THR A 37 9.26 8.18 6.95
N LYS A 38 10.29 8.29 6.09
CA LYS A 38 10.53 7.32 5.02
C LYS A 38 10.78 5.92 5.57
N ALA A 39 11.61 5.79 6.61
CA ALA A 39 11.90 4.51 7.24
C ALA A 39 10.63 3.89 7.86
N ALA A 40 9.82 4.70 8.55
CA ALA A 40 8.55 4.27 9.11
C ALA A 40 7.56 3.80 8.03
N ALA A 41 7.45 4.56 6.93
CA ALA A 41 6.59 4.19 5.79
C ALA A 41 7.04 2.86 5.15
N LEU A 42 8.34 2.70 4.90
CA LEU A 42 8.89 1.46 4.32
C LEU A 42 8.64 0.25 5.25
N SER A 43 8.82 0.41 6.56
CA SER A 43 8.53 -0.65 7.53
C SER A 43 7.04 -1.04 7.56
N ALA A 44 6.15 -0.05 7.45
CA ALA A 44 4.71 -0.29 7.36
C ALA A 44 4.34 -1.02 6.06
N GLU A 45 4.95 -0.64 4.93
CA GLU A 45 4.76 -1.30 3.63
C GLU A 45 5.23 -2.76 3.67
N GLU A 46 6.40 -3.03 4.23
CA GLU A 46 6.93 -4.38 4.40
C GLU A 46 6.01 -5.25 5.27
N THR A 47 5.56 -4.69 6.41
CA THR A 47 4.62 -5.36 7.31
C THR A 47 3.31 -5.70 6.59
N LEU A 48 2.80 -4.76 5.80
CA LEU A 48 1.58 -4.95 5.02
C LEU A 48 1.75 -6.04 3.95
N GLN A 49 2.88 -6.05 3.24
CA GLN A 49 3.19 -7.09 2.26
C GLN A 49 3.27 -8.47 2.92
N LYS A 50 3.97 -8.59 4.06
CA LYS A 50 4.05 -9.82 4.84
C LYS A 50 2.67 -10.31 5.28
N LYS A 51 1.83 -9.41 5.81
CA LYS A 51 0.46 -9.75 6.24
C LYS A 51 -0.45 -10.14 5.09
N LYS A 52 -0.26 -9.58 3.88
CA LYS A 52 -0.98 -10.02 2.68
C LYS A 52 -0.56 -11.44 2.27
N ALA A 53 0.74 -11.73 2.28
CA ALA A 53 1.25 -13.07 1.97
C ALA A 53 0.74 -14.12 2.98
N GLU A 54 0.83 -13.83 4.28
CA GLU A 54 0.30 -14.70 5.34
C GLU A 54 -1.20 -14.98 5.15
N ARG A 55 -1.99 -13.94 4.82
CA ARG A 55 -3.43 -14.09 4.57
C ARG A 55 -3.70 -15.02 3.39
N GLN A 56 -3.02 -14.80 2.26
CA GLN A 56 -3.19 -15.62 1.07
C GLN A 56 -2.82 -17.09 1.34
N GLU A 57 -1.76 -17.32 2.11
CA GLU A 57 -1.38 -18.68 2.54
C GLU A 57 -2.50 -19.34 3.38
N TRP A 58 -3.08 -18.61 4.34
CA TRP A 58 -4.18 -19.11 5.16
C TRP A 58 -5.44 -19.37 4.35
N GLU A 59 -5.80 -18.47 3.42
CA GLU A 59 -6.93 -18.66 2.51
C GLU A 59 -6.77 -19.93 1.67
N ASN A 60 -5.56 -20.17 1.14
CA ASN A 60 -5.25 -21.40 0.40
C ASN A 60 -5.37 -22.65 1.30
N LYS A 61 -4.86 -22.60 2.53
CA LYS A 61 -4.99 -23.72 3.49
C LYS A 61 -6.45 -24.01 3.82
N VAL A 62 -7.26 -22.97 4.04
CA VAL A 62 -8.70 -23.12 4.31
C VAL A 62 -9.42 -23.72 3.10
N ALA A 63 -9.12 -23.24 1.89
CA ALA A 63 -9.70 -23.78 0.66
C ALA A 63 -9.36 -25.27 0.47
N ALA A 64 -8.09 -25.64 0.67
CA ALA A 64 -7.64 -27.02 0.59
C ALA A 64 -8.34 -27.91 1.63
N LYS A 65 -8.44 -27.44 2.89
CA LYS A 65 -9.12 -28.20 3.95
C LYS A 65 -10.61 -28.34 3.72
N LYS A 66 -11.28 -27.32 3.16
CA LYS A 66 -12.68 -27.44 2.76
C LYS A 66 -12.87 -28.49 1.65
N ALA A 67 -11.99 -28.50 0.64
CA ALA A 67 -12.04 -29.49 -0.43
C ALA A 67 -11.80 -30.92 0.10
N GLU A 68 -10.83 -31.11 1.00
CA GLU A 68 -10.60 -32.39 1.69
C GLU A 68 -11.84 -32.84 2.48
N LEU A 69 -12.49 -31.93 3.20
CA LEU A 69 -13.68 -32.22 4.00
C LEU A 69 -14.85 -32.65 3.10
N GLU A 70 -15.11 -31.94 2.01
CA GLU A 70 -16.16 -32.31 1.06
C GLU A 70 -15.88 -33.67 0.39
N LYS A 71 -14.62 -33.97 0.07
CA LYS A 71 -14.24 -35.30 -0.42
C LYS A 71 -14.53 -36.38 0.62
N LEU A 72 -14.12 -36.17 1.87
CA LEU A 72 -14.34 -37.14 2.95
C LEU A 72 -15.82 -37.35 3.27
N LYS A 73 -16.65 -36.29 3.19
CA LYS A 73 -18.11 -36.42 3.31
C LYS A 73 -18.68 -37.31 2.21
N LYS A 74 -18.29 -37.06 0.95
CA LYS A 74 -18.74 -37.86 -0.19
C LYS A 74 -18.28 -39.32 -0.06
N ASP A 75 -17.04 -39.56 0.35
CA ASP A 75 -16.52 -40.90 0.58
C ASP A 75 -17.30 -41.61 1.71
N LYS A 76 -17.64 -40.90 2.78
CA LYS A 76 -18.48 -41.43 3.87
C LYS A 76 -19.88 -41.80 3.38
N GLU A 77 -20.53 -40.92 2.61
CA GLU A 77 -21.84 -41.18 2.01
C GLU A 77 -21.80 -42.40 1.08
N ASN A 78 -20.77 -42.51 0.24
CA ASN A 78 -20.59 -43.67 -0.63
C ASN A 78 -20.46 -44.96 0.18
N VAL A 79 -19.62 -44.97 1.22
CA VAL A 79 -19.45 -46.15 2.09
C VAL A 79 -20.76 -46.53 2.78
N GLN A 80 -21.52 -45.55 3.28
CA GLN A 80 -22.82 -45.80 3.90
C GLN A 80 -23.80 -46.42 2.90
N ASN A 81 -23.89 -45.89 1.69
CA ASN A 81 -24.75 -46.42 0.63
C ASN A 81 -24.35 -47.84 0.21
N PHE A 82 -23.04 -48.16 0.20
CA PHE A 82 -22.54 -49.52 -0.08
C PHE A 82 -22.81 -50.51 1.06
N GLN A 83 -22.94 -50.04 2.30
CA GLN A 83 -23.20 -50.88 3.48
C GLN A 83 -24.69 -51.09 3.77
N GLN A 84 -25.60 -50.41 3.07
CA GLN A 84 -27.03 -50.72 3.17
C GLN A 84 -27.30 -51.99 2.34
N PRO A 85 -27.71 -53.11 2.97
CA PRO A 85 -28.13 -54.29 2.23
C PRO A 85 -29.34 -53.91 1.37
N ALA A 86 -29.33 -54.35 0.11
CA ALA A 86 -30.52 -54.30 -0.73
C ALA A 86 -31.61 -55.13 -0.05
N GLU A 87 -32.65 -54.45 0.46
CA GLU A 87 -33.90 -55.08 0.90
C GLU A 87 -34.61 -55.78 -0.26
#